data_AF-A0A174KKS2-F1
#
_entry.id   AF-A0A174KKS2-F1
#
_cell.length_a   1.000
_cell.length_b   1.000
_cell.length_c   1.000
_cell.angle_alpha   90.00
_cell.angle_beta   90.00
_cell.angle_gamma   90.00
#
_symmetry.space_group_name_H-M   'P 1'
#
loop_
_entity.id
_entity.type
_entity.pdbx_description
1 polymer ?
#
loop_
_entity_poly.entity_id
_entity_poly.type
_entity_poly.pdbx_seq_one_letter_code
_entity_poly.pdbx_strand_id
1 'polypeptide(L)'
;MEDGLRTVMKEYIDQVDDVCLRLLDGLCLKSKADFLCSRKLRWGIEYETNGTKYLLHGAGCRACDGERYLDWNFGYGSRWCGIDPWLLARTLEYNRDPHTEYYDGNRVKAECEQAVSLGEMYQKHNLYYFTIPASETFEPQFPKEFDTLIVEHFEDRWVIPRNRMVERFLRKSRRVYKEIGSSLNKYTLRFMLDGKETGTFLYDDICYPERAVTIMREILINFGSDTDKSQRMENR
;
A
#
# COMPACT_ATOMS: atom_id res chain seq x y z
N MET A 1 -10.62 -15.42 -14.34
CA MET A 1 -10.47 -16.07 -13.02
C MET A 1 -11.84 -16.53 -12.55
N GLU A 2 -11.95 -17.71 -11.93
CA GLU A 2 -13.20 -18.16 -11.29
C GLU A 2 -13.67 -17.14 -10.23
N ASP A 3 -14.96 -16.77 -10.24
CA ASP A 3 -15.52 -15.76 -9.33
C ASP A 3 -15.35 -16.12 -7.84
N GLY A 4 -15.35 -17.43 -7.54
CA GLY A 4 -15.07 -17.94 -6.20
C GLY A 4 -13.65 -17.59 -5.72
N LEU A 5 -12.63 -17.93 -6.52
CA LEU A 5 -11.24 -17.62 -6.16
C LEU A 5 -11.00 -16.11 -6.04
N ARG A 6 -11.60 -15.30 -6.93
CA ARG A 6 -11.51 -13.85 -6.85
C ARG A 6 -12.04 -13.34 -5.50
N THR A 7 -13.17 -13.87 -5.05
CA THR A 7 -13.80 -13.50 -3.77
C THR A 7 -12.89 -13.86 -2.60
N VAL A 8 -12.42 -15.10 -2.57
CA VAL A 8 -11.48 -15.60 -1.55
C VAL A 8 -10.20 -14.78 -1.48
N MET A 9 -9.61 -14.42 -2.62
CA MET A 9 -8.41 -13.58 -2.68
C MET A 9 -8.65 -12.18 -2.13
N LYS A 10 -9.80 -11.57 -2.42
CA LYS A 10 -10.15 -10.25 -1.88
C LYS A 10 -10.34 -10.30 -0.38
N GLU A 11 -11.08 -11.29 0.12
CA GLU A 11 -11.27 -11.49 1.57
C GLU A 11 -9.93 -11.72 2.28
N TYR A 12 -9.02 -12.50 1.69
CA TYR A 12 -7.67 -12.69 2.21
C TYR A 12 -6.90 -11.36 2.31
N ILE A 13 -6.94 -10.52 1.25
CA ILE A 13 -6.28 -9.21 1.27
C ILE A 13 -6.87 -8.32 2.36
N ASP A 14 -8.20 -8.24 2.45
CA ASP A 14 -8.90 -7.41 3.43
C ASP A 14 -8.58 -7.85 4.86
N GLN A 15 -8.52 -9.17 5.11
CA GLN A 15 -8.12 -9.73 6.39
C GLN A 15 -6.65 -9.42 6.74
N VAL A 16 -5.74 -9.50 5.77
CA VAL A 16 -4.34 -9.11 5.96
C VAL A 16 -4.20 -7.62 6.27
N ASP A 17 -4.94 -6.77 5.55
CA ASP A 17 -4.94 -5.32 5.80
C ASP A 17 -5.45 -5.02 7.22
N ASP A 18 -6.56 -5.63 7.65
CA ASP A 18 -7.11 -5.47 9.01
C ASP A 18 -6.10 -5.86 10.11
N VAL A 19 -5.48 -7.04 10.03
CA VAL A 19 -4.49 -7.44 11.05
C VAL A 19 -3.24 -6.56 11.02
N CYS A 20 -2.84 -6.06 9.86
CA CYS A 20 -1.71 -5.14 9.77
C CYS A 20 -2.01 -3.77 10.38
N LEU A 21 -3.24 -3.27 10.23
CA LEU A 21 -3.68 -2.04 10.89
C LEU A 21 -3.67 -2.18 12.42
N ARG A 22 -4.15 -3.30 12.95
CA ARG A 22 -4.07 -3.61 14.40
C ARG A 22 -2.63 -3.73 14.89
N LEU A 23 -1.74 -4.29 14.06
CA LEU A 23 -0.32 -4.36 14.36
C LEU A 23 0.33 -2.97 14.43
N LEU A 24 0.01 -2.09 13.48
CA LEU A 24 0.50 -0.70 13.51
C LEU A 24 0.04 0.01 14.78
N ASP A 25 -1.27 -0.07 15.10
CA ASP A 25 -1.85 0.55 16.29
C ASP A 25 -1.20 0.03 17.58
N GLY A 26 -1.09 -1.29 17.74
CA GLY A 26 -0.45 -1.90 18.91
C GLY A 26 1.05 -1.60 19.06
N LEU A 27 1.71 -1.12 18.01
CA LEU A 27 3.11 -0.70 18.04
C LEU A 27 3.28 0.82 18.03
N CYS A 28 2.18 1.57 18.06
CA CYS A 28 2.16 3.03 17.90
C CYS A 28 2.88 3.51 16.64
N LEU A 29 2.74 2.77 15.54
CA LEU A 29 3.32 3.09 14.22
C LEU A 29 2.25 3.65 13.29
N LYS A 30 2.62 4.59 12.41
CA LYS A 30 1.66 5.30 11.56
C LYS A 30 1.50 4.63 10.19
N SER A 31 2.56 4.00 9.68
CA SER A 31 2.58 3.44 8.34
C SER A 31 3.34 2.13 8.23
N LYS A 32 3.11 1.40 7.14
CA LYS A 32 3.93 0.24 6.76
C LYS A 32 5.40 0.62 6.59
N ALA A 33 5.70 1.83 6.12
CA ALA A 33 7.08 2.29 5.98
C ALA A 33 7.74 2.40 7.37
N ASP A 34 7.06 2.96 8.37
CA ASP A 34 7.56 3.04 9.75
C ASP A 34 7.79 1.65 10.34
N PHE A 35 6.86 0.71 10.07
CA PHE A 35 7.00 -0.67 10.46
C PHE A 35 8.24 -1.35 9.85
N LEU A 36 8.49 -1.15 8.55
CA LEU A 36 9.65 -1.72 7.87
C LEU A 36 10.97 -1.01 8.25
N CYS A 37 10.93 0.28 8.59
CA CYS A 37 12.12 1.06 9.01
C CYS A 37 12.51 0.82 10.47
N SER A 38 11.54 0.78 11.38
CA SER A 38 11.76 0.48 12.81
C SER A 38 12.38 -0.90 13.02
N ARG A 39 12.19 -1.79 12.05
CA ARG A 39 12.71 -3.15 12.05
C ARG A 39 13.71 -3.28 10.92
N LYS A 40 15.01 -3.17 11.22
CA LYS A 40 16.01 -3.86 10.39
C LYS A 40 15.64 -5.35 10.41
N LEU A 41 14.85 -5.81 9.45
CA LEU A 41 14.15 -7.11 9.37
C LEU A 41 15.00 -8.22 9.98
N ARG A 42 14.76 -8.55 11.25
CA ARG A 42 15.34 -9.76 11.85
C ARG A 42 14.26 -10.82 11.83
N TRP A 43 14.56 -11.90 11.15
CA TRP A 43 13.72 -13.08 11.10
C TRP A 43 13.47 -13.62 12.51
N GLY A 44 12.26 -14.12 12.75
CA GLY A 44 11.90 -14.78 14.02
C GLY A 44 11.58 -13.84 15.17
N ILE A 45 11.35 -12.54 14.91
CA ILE A 45 10.78 -11.67 15.95
C ILE A 45 9.27 -11.92 16.03
N GLU A 46 8.83 -12.20 17.26
CA GLU A 46 7.43 -12.35 17.62
C GLU A 46 6.89 -11.09 18.29
N TYR A 47 5.64 -10.76 18.00
CA TYR A 47 4.89 -9.69 18.64
C TYR A 47 3.55 -10.23 19.06
N GLU A 48 3.02 -9.70 20.16
CA GLU A 48 1.66 -9.95 20.56
C GLU A 48 1.00 -8.60 20.80
N THR A 49 -0.08 -8.33 20.07
CA THR A 49 -0.90 -7.13 20.24
C THR A 49 -2.36 -7.56 20.18
N ASN A 50 -3.14 -7.10 21.16
CA ASN A 50 -4.59 -7.34 21.24
C ASN A 50 -4.99 -8.82 21.05
N GLY A 51 -4.21 -9.75 21.64
CA GLY A 51 -4.46 -11.19 21.55
C GLY A 51 -4.07 -11.86 20.23
N THR A 52 -3.57 -11.09 19.25
CA THR A 52 -3.04 -11.61 17.99
C THR A 52 -1.53 -11.75 18.09
N LYS A 53 -1.01 -12.94 17.77
CA LYS A 53 0.42 -13.23 17.66
C LYS A 53 0.89 -13.02 16.24
N TYR A 54 1.93 -12.21 16.07
CA TYR A 54 2.56 -11.90 14.80
C TYR A 54 3.98 -12.45 14.78
N LEU A 55 4.28 -13.30 13.80
CA LEU A 55 5.60 -13.88 13.60
C LEU A 55 6.17 -13.37 12.28
N LEU A 56 7.23 -12.56 12.36
CA LEU A 56 7.95 -12.14 11.17
C LEU A 56 8.75 -13.31 10.58
N HIS A 57 8.55 -13.52 9.28
CA HIS A 57 9.32 -14.43 8.46
C HIS A 57 9.77 -13.68 7.20
N GLY A 58 10.31 -14.38 6.23
CA GLY A 58 11.32 -13.79 5.35
C GLY A 58 10.96 -12.58 4.59
N ALA A 59 10.02 -12.78 3.69
CA ALA A 59 9.48 -11.71 2.91
C ALA A 59 8.21 -11.16 3.55
N GLY A 60 7.84 -11.57 4.78
CA GLY A 60 6.46 -11.50 5.21
C GLY A 60 6.20 -11.62 6.71
N CYS A 61 4.96 -11.92 7.04
CA CYS A 61 4.50 -12.08 8.40
C CYS A 61 3.39 -13.13 8.44
N ARG A 62 3.24 -13.75 9.60
CA ARG A 62 2.11 -14.60 9.93
C ARG A 62 1.39 -13.99 11.12
N ALA A 63 0.07 -13.98 11.11
CA ALA A 63 -0.78 -13.59 12.23
C ALA A 63 -1.67 -14.77 12.66
N CYS A 64 -1.84 -14.94 13.97
CA CYS A 64 -2.78 -15.91 14.54
C CYS A 64 -3.39 -15.36 15.83
N ASP A 65 -4.72 -15.35 15.93
CA ASP A 65 -5.47 -14.91 17.11
C ASP A 65 -6.24 -16.06 17.80
N GLY A 66 -5.97 -17.30 17.39
CA GLY A 66 -6.63 -18.51 17.90
C GLY A 66 -7.88 -18.90 17.12
N GLU A 67 -8.50 -17.98 16.40
CA GLU A 67 -9.63 -18.25 15.50
C GLU A 67 -9.21 -18.21 14.02
N ARG A 68 -8.30 -17.30 13.68
CA ARG A 68 -7.88 -17.01 12.31
C ARG A 68 -6.38 -17.18 12.18
N TYR A 69 -5.97 -17.80 11.07
CA TYR A 69 -4.59 -17.91 10.65
C TYR A 69 -4.39 -17.16 9.33
N LEU A 70 -3.42 -16.26 9.28
CA LEU A 70 -3.02 -15.55 8.06
C LEU A 70 -1.52 -15.66 7.87
N ASP A 71 -1.07 -15.97 6.66
CA ASP A 71 0.34 -16.01 6.29
C ASP A 71 0.49 -15.27 4.96
N TRP A 72 1.37 -14.26 4.89
CA TRP A 72 1.53 -13.43 3.70
C TRP A 72 2.98 -12.96 3.51
N ASN A 73 3.31 -12.62 2.27
CA ASN A 73 4.50 -11.86 1.93
C ASN A 73 4.16 -10.37 1.81
N PHE A 74 5.03 -9.50 2.29
CA PHE A 74 4.86 -8.06 2.21
C PHE A 74 4.77 -7.59 0.77
N GLY A 75 3.66 -6.91 0.45
CA GLY A 75 3.41 -6.36 -0.87
C GLY A 75 4.38 -5.23 -1.24
N TYR A 76 4.41 -4.85 -2.51
CA TYR A 76 5.20 -3.68 -2.92
C TYR A 76 4.48 -2.36 -2.56
N GLY A 77 5.25 -1.36 -2.18
CA GLY A 77 4.73 -0.07 -1.74
C GLY A 77 3.87 -0.17 -0.49
N SER A 78 2.77 0.58 -0.46
CA SER A 78 1.85 0.64 0.69
C SER A 78 0.95 -0.60 0.84
N ARG A 79 0.85 -1.47 -0.18
CA ARG A 79 0.06 -2.72 -0.12
C ARG A 79 0.66 -3.67 0.93
N TRP A 80 -0.12 -4.16 1.88
CA TRP A 80 0.42 -5.08 2.90
C TRP A 80 0.78 -6.44 2.34
N CYS A 81 0.01 -6.95 1.38
CA CYS A 81 0.32 -8.20 0.68
C CYS A 81 0.13 -8.08 -0.84
N GLY A 82 0.64 -9.10 -1.53
CA GLY A 82 0.08 -9.57 -2.79
C GLY A 82 -0.25 -11.05 -2.64
N ILE A 83 -0.88 -11.65 -3.64
CA ILE A 83 -1.22 -13.07 -3.58
C ILE A 83 0.03 -13.91 -3.86
N ASP A 84 0.45 -14.67 -2.86
CA ASP A 84 1.33 -15.83 -3.02
C ASP A 84 0.44 -17.08 -3.06
N PRO A 85 0.44 -17.86 -4.15
CA PRO A 85 -0.48 -18.99 -4.31
C PRO A 85 -0.38 -20.04 -3.20
N TRP A 86 0.82 -20.31 -2.69
CA TRP A 86 1.03 -21.35 -1.69
C TRP A 86 0.74 -20.85 -0.27
N LEU A 87 0.96 -19.56 0.00
CA LEU A 87 0.56 -18.99 1.28
C LEU A 87 -0.95 -18.87 1.38
N LEU A 88 -1.63 -18.41 0.32
CA LEU A 88 -3.09 -18.38 0.27
C LEU A 88 -3.67 -19.78 0.48
N ALA A 89 -3.24 -20.76 -0.32
CA ALA A 89 -3.73 -22.13 -0.22
C ALA A 89 -3.58 -22.71 1.20
N ARG A 90 -2.43 -22.49 1.83
CA ARG A 90 -2.17 -22.92 3.22
C ARG A 90 -3.04 -22.18 4.23
N THR A 91 -3.26 -20.88 4.04
CA THR A 91 -4.15 -20.08 4.89
C THR A 91 -5.58 -20.62 4.83
N LEU A 92 -6.09 -20.93 3.63
CA LEU A 92 -7.42 -21.51 3.45
C LEU A 92 -7.52 -22.88 4.11
N GLU A 93 -6.54 -23.75 3.89
CA GLU A 93 -6.48 -25.09 4.48
C GLU A 93 -6.48 -25.04 6.02
N TYR A 94 -5.65 -24.16 6.59
CA TYR A 94 -5.53 -24.03 8.05
C TYR A 94 -6.83 -23.51 8.69
N ASN A 95 -7.50 -22.57 8.03
CA ASN A 95 -8.77 -22.02 8.47
C ASN A 95 -9.97 -22.92 8.16
N ARG A 96 -9.77 -24.05 7.47
CA ARG A 96 -10.82 -24.98 7.02
C ARG A 96 -11.90 -24.28 6.19
N ASP A 97 -11.45 -23.42 5.28
CA ASP A 97 -12.32 -22.71 4.35
C ASP A 97 -13.17 -23.68 3.48
N PRO A 98 -14.44 -23.37 3.19
CA PRO A 98 -15.29 -24.25 2.38
C PRO A 98 -14.75 -24.47 0.95
N HIS A 99 -13.93 -23.56 0.42
CA HIS A 99 -13.35 -23.64 -0.92
C HIS A 99 -12.12 -24.54 -0.99
N THR A 100 -12.31 -25.82 -0.63
CA THR A 100 -11.25 -26.83 -0.55
C THR A 100 -10.49 -27.04 -1.86
N GLU A 101 -11.09 -26.72 -3.00
CA GLU A 101 -10.44 -26.76 -4.31
C GLU A 101 -9.24 -25.81 -4.42
N TYR A 102 -9.19 -24.74 -3.63
CA TYR A 102 -8.09 -23.77 -3.62
C TYR A 102 -7.00 -24.08 -2.58
N TYR A 103 -7.06 -25.26 -1.94
CA TYR A 103 -5.97 -25.76 -1.09
C TYR A 103 -4.76 -26.22 -1.90
N ASP A 104 -4.90 -26.36 -3.23
CA ASP A 104 -3.79 -26.61 -4.13
C ASP A 104 -3.20 -25.30 -4.66
N GLY A 105 -2.02 -24.95 -4.15
CA GLY A 105 -1.28 -23.77 -4.60
C GLY A 105 -0.95 -23.78 -6.11
N ASN A 106 -0.85 -24.95 -6.76
CA ASN A 106 -0.67 -25.01 -8.21
C ASN A 106 -1.91 -24.56 -8.97
N ARG A 107 -3.10 -24.95 -8.49
CA ARG A 107 -4.37 -24.47 -9.06
C ARG A 107 -4.50 -22.96 -8.90
N VAL A 108 -4.26 -22.44 -7.69
CA VAL A 108 -4.29 -20.99 -7.43
C VAL A 108 -3.31 -20.25 -8.34
N LYS A 109 -2.09 -20.78 -8.52
CA LYS A 109 -1.10 -20.19 -9.42
C LYS A 109 -1.57 -20.18 -10.88
N ALA A 110 -2.15 -21.28 -11.36
CA ALA A 110 -2.64 -21.37 -12.74
C ALA A 110 -3.74 -20.33 -13.01
N GLU A 111 -4.68 -20.15 -12.08
CA GLU A 111 -5.72 -19.11 -12.16
C GLU A 111 -5.14 -17.70 -12.13
N CYS A 112 -4.15 -17.43 -11.26
CA CYS A 112 -3.44 -16.16 -11.23
C CYS A 112 -2.71 -15.89 -12.57
N GLU A 113 -2.03 -16.88 -13.13
CA GLU A 113 -1.32 -16.76 -14.41
C GLU A 113 -2.29 -16.51 -15.58
N GLN A 114 -3.44 -17.20 -15.58
CA GLN A 114 -4.50 -16.93 -16.53
C GLN A 114 -5.04 -15.51 -16.37
N ALA A 115 -5.32 -15.05 -15.15
CA ALA A 115 -5.80 -13.70 -14.88
C ALA A 115 -4.79 -12.62 -15.29
N VAL A 116 -3.49 -12.89 -15.14
CA VAL A 116 -2.43 -12.03 -15.68
C VAL A 116 -2.50 -11.97 -17.21
N SER A 117 -2.67 -13.11 -17.89
CA SER A 117 -2.79 -13.14 -19.36
C SER A 117 -4.01 -12.37 -19.88
N LEU A 118 -5.08 -12.29 -19.08
CA LEU A 118 -6.31 -11.54 -19.37
C LEU A 118 -6.23 -10.06 -18.95
N GLY A 119 -5.14 -9.64 -18.30
CA GLY A 119 -4.97 -8.27 -17.78
C GLY A 119 -5.77 -7.95 -16.52
N GLU A 120 -6.46 -8.93 -15.94
CA GLU A 120 -7.20 -8.80 -14.68
C GLU A 120 -6.26 -8.69 -13.46
N MET A 121 -5.06 -9.22 -13.60
CA MET A 121 -3.99 -9.14 -12.61
C MET A 121 -2.66 -8.77 -13.27
N TYR A 122 -1.66 -8.46 -12.45
CA TYR A 122 -0.26 -8.34 -12.86
C TYR A 122 0.66 -8.94 -11.79
N GLN A 123 1.87 -9.34 -12.21
CA GLN A 123 2.87 -9.92 -11.31
C GLN A 123 3.93 -8.89 -10.92
N LYS A 124 4.13 -8.77 -9.60
CA LYS A 124 5.02 -7.90 -8.82
C LYS A 124 5.96 -8.64 -7.88
N HIS A 125 7.27 -8.72 -8.10
CA HIS A 125 8.19 -9.37 -7.13
C HIS A 125 7.73 -10.78 -6.71
N ASN A 126 7.33 -11.61 -7.67
CA ASN A 126 6.76 -12.96 -7.48
C ASN A 126 5.38 -13.03 -6.79
N LEU A 127 4.71 -11.91 -6.58
CA LEU A 127 3.34 -11.86 -6.04
C LEU A 127 2.37 -11.38 -7.13
N TYR A 128 1.11 -11.80 -7.03
CA TYR A 128 0.04 -11.40 -7.95
C TYR A 128 -0.85 -10.32 -7.33
N TYR A 129 -1.26 -9.37 -8.15
CA TYR A 129 -2.07 -8.22 -7.73
C TYR A 129 -3.22 -7.99 -8.69
N PHE A 130 -4.39 -7.62 -8.18
CA PHE A 130 -5.50 -7.19 -9.02
C PHE A 130 -5.17 -5.88 -9.77
N THR A 131 -5.46 -5.87 -11.06
CA THR A 131 -5.45 -4.67 -11.87
C THR A 131 -6.68 -3.84 -11.52
N ILE A 132 -6.50 -2.55 -11.28
CA ILE A 132 -7.62 -1.62 -11.08
C ILE A 132 -8.28 -1.35 -12.44
N PRO A 133 -9.55 -1.72 -12.64
CA PRO A 133 -10.23 -1.52 -13.91
C PRO A 133 -10.34 -0.06 -14.29
N ALA A 134 -10.31 0.19 -15.60
CA ALA A 134 -10.47 1.52 -16.16
C ALA A 134 -11.75 2.23 -15.67
N SER A 135 -12.85 1.48 -15.59
CA SER A 135 -14.18 1.91 -15.13
C SER A 135 -14.19 2.36 -13.66
N GLU A 136 -13.22 1.94 -12.86
CA GLU A 136 -13.09 2.26 -11.44
C GLU A 136 -12.10 3.41 -11.19
N THR A 137 -11.64 4.08 -12.25
CA THR A 137 -10.74 5.24 -12.16
C THR A 137 -11.42 6.51 -12.65
N PHE A 138 -10.84 7.65 -12.27
CA PHE A 138 -11.18 8.97 -12.81
C PHE A 138 -9.91 9.77 -13.16
N GLU A 139 -10.05 10.79 -14.00
CA GLU A 139 -8.96 11.71 -14.32
C GLU A 139 -9.00 12.93 -13.37
N PRO A 140 -8.02 13.09 -12.47
CA PRO A 140 -8.00 14.22 -11.54
C PRO A 140 -7.78 15.54 -12.29
N GLN A 141 -8.58 16.55 -11.96
CA GLN A 141 -8.49 17.90 -12.53
C GLN A 141 -7.56 18.78 -11.68
N PHE A 142 -6.25 18.53 -11.74
CA PHE A 142 -5.27 19.32 -10.99
C PHE A 142 -5.25 20.81 -11.42
N PRO A 143 -4.95 21.75 -10.51
CA PRO A 143 -4.83 23.16 -10.83
C PRO A 143 -3.72 23.41 -11.87
N LYS A 144 -4.01 24.21 -12.89
CA LYS A 144 -3.03 24.61 -13.92
C LYS A 144 -2.06 25.67 -13.40
N GLU A 145 -2.56 26.55 -12.53
CA GLU A 145 -1.84 27.65 -11.92
C GLU A 145 -1.61 27.37 -10.44
N PHE A 146 -0.34 27.26 -10.08
CA PHE A 146 0.18 27.12 -8.73
C PHE A 146 1.68 27.45 -8.78
N ASP A 147 2.26 27.86 -7.65
CA ASP A 147 3.69 28.06 -7.44
C ASP A 147 4.29 27.05 -6.45
N THR A 148 3.46 26.46 -5.59
CA THR A 148 3.91 25.60 -4.49
C THR A 148 2.95 24.41 -4.33
N LEU A 149 3.51 23.23 -4.14
CA LEU A 149 2.81 22.02 -3.70
C LEU A 149 3.17 21.77 -2.23
N ILE A 150 2.16 21.71 -1.37
CA ILE A 150 2.29 21.26 0.00
C ILE A 150 1.82 19.80 0.04
N VAL A 151 2.66 18.91 0.54
CA VAL A 151 2.29 17.52 0.84
C VAL A 151 2.22 17.35 2.35
N GLU A 152 1.13 16.77 2.84
CA GLU A 152 0.91 16.52 4.26
C GLU A 152 0.65 15.03 4.48
N HIS A 153 1.30 14.45 5.48
CA HIS A 153 1.12 13.06 5.88
C HIS A 153 1.28 12.93 7.39
N PHE A 154 0.20 12.64 8.10
CA PHE A 154 0.18 12.70 9.56
C PHE A 154 0.70 14.06 10.08
N GLU A 155 1.85 14.07 10.75
CA GLU A 155 2.50 15.28 11.28
C GLU A 155 3.58 15.84 10.34
N ASP A 156 3.92 15.09 9.30
CA ASP A 156 4.92 15.50 8.34
C ASP A 156 4.33 16.41 7.27
N ARG A 157 5.10 17.43 6.94
CA ARG A 157 4.77 18.43 5.95
C ARG A 157 5.96 18.69 5.05
N TRP A 158 5.72 18.69 3.75
CA TRP A 158 6.71 19.04 2.72
C TRP A 158 6.19 20.24 1.95
N VAL A 159 6.96 21.33 1.93
CA VAL A 159 6.70 22.50 1.09
C VAL A 159 7.61 22.44 -0.13
N ILE A 160 7.03 22.19 -1.30
CA ILE A 160 7.76 21.89 -2.53
C ILE A 160 7.44 22.98 -3.58
N PRO A 161 8.41 23.83 -3.94
CA PRO A 161 8.24 24.77 -5.04
C PRO A 161 7.97 24.02 -6.35
N ARG A 162 7.11 24.60 -7.20
CA ARG A 162 6.80 24.07 -8.53
C ARG A 162 8.09 23.85 -9.31
N ASN A 163 8.27 22.62 -9.75
CA ASN A 163 9.47 22.20 -10.46
C ASN A 163 9.14 21.10 -11.47
N ARG A 164 10.15 20.71 -12.28
CA ARG A 164 9.98 19.70 -13.33
C ARG A 164 9.51 18.33 -12.82
N MET A 165 9.86 17.93 -11.59
CA MET A 165 9.42 16.66 -11.01
C MET A 165 7.94 16.74 -10.62
N VAL A 166 7.50 17.84 -10.00
CA VAL A 166 6.07 18.07 -9.70
C VAL A 166 5.24 18.05 -10.98
N GLU A 167 5.67 18.77 -12.02
CA GLU A 167 5.01 18.74 -13.34
C GLU A 167 4.91 17.33 -13.93
N ARG A 168 6.01 16.56 -13.81
CA ARG A 168 6.07 15.18 -14.28
C ARG A 168 5.11 14.29 -13.49
N PHE A 169 5.00 14.47 -12.18
CA PHE A 169 4.06 13.77 -11.32
C PHE A 169 2.63 14.01 -11.81
N LEU A 170 2.19 15.28 -11.92
CA LEU A 170 0.84 15.64 -12.39
C LEU A 170 0.51 15.01 -13.74
N ARG A 171 1.44 15.07 -14.70
CA ARG A 171 1.26 14.48 -16.04
C ARG A 171 1.15 12.96 -16.02
N LYS A 172 1.73 12.28 -15.03
CA LYS A 172 1.68 10.81 -14.88
C LYS A 172 0.52 10.35 -14.00
N SER A 173 -0.06 11.24 -13.20
CA SER A 173 -1.26 11.02 -12.38
C SER A 173 -2.56 11.09 -13.18
N ARG A 174 -2.59 10.51 -14.39
CA ARG A 174 -3.74 10.63 -15.31
C ARG A 174 -4.98 9.87 -14.86
N ARG A 175 -4.82 8.84 -14.05
CA ARG A 175 -5.91 7.95 -13.63
C ARG A 175 -5.73 7.63 -12.16
N VAL A 176 -6.73 7.93 -11.37
CA VAL A 176 -6.75 7.69 -9.92
C VAL A 176 -7.92 6.78 -9.61
N TYR A 177 -7.71 5.80 -8.74
CA TYR A 177 -8.77 4.89 -8.27
C TYR A 177 -9.85 5.66 -7.50
N LYS A 178 -11.12 5.30 -7.73
CA LYS A 178 -12.28 6.02 -7.16
C LYS A 178 -12.39 5.92 -5.64
N GLU A 179 -11.92 4.82 -5.04
CA GLU A 179 -11.94 4.66 -3.58
C GLU A 179 -10.73 5.30 -2.89
N ILE A 180 -10.07 6.25 -3.57
CA ILE A 180 -9.01 7.01 -2.93
C ILE A 180 -9.52 7.67 -1.64
N GLY A 181 -8.81 7.39 -0.56
CA GLY A 181 -9.16 7.86 0.78
C GLY A 181 -9.70 6.78 1.72
N SER A 182 -9.98 5.57 1.22
CA SER A 182 -10.31 4.40 2.07
C SER A 182 -9.14 3.99 2.97
N SER A 183 -7.90 4.15 2.49
CA SER A 183 -6.69 3.89 3.26
C SER A 183 -6.48 4.91 4.39
N LEU A 184 -5.95 4.42 5.51
CA LEU A 184 -5.44 5.25 6.62
C LEU A 184 -4.11 5.92 6.26
N ASN A 185 -3.30 5.29 5.40
CA ASN A 185 -1.99 5.80 4.97
C ASN A 185 -2.15 6.62 3.68
N LYS A 186 -2.75 7.81 3.81
CA LYS A 186 -3.00 8.75 2.72
C LYS A 186 -2.37 10.11 2.96
N TYR A 187 -1.91 10.72 1.89
CA TYR A 187 -1.33 12.05 1.87
C TYR A 187 -2.37 13.06 1.38
N THR A 188 -2.24 14.30 1.82
CA THR A 188 -2.98 15.43 1.27
C THR A 188 -2.05 16.27 0.42
N LEU A 189 -2.45 16.54 -0.83
CA LEU A 189 -1.75 17.40 -1.78
C LEU A 189 -2.50 18.73 -1.87
N ARG A 190 -1.90 19.82 -1.39
CA ARG A 190 -2.47 21.17 -1.51
C ARG A 190 -1.65 22.01 -2.48
N PHE A 191 -2.32 22.61 -3.43
CA PHE A 191 -1.72 23.47 -4.44
C PHE A 191 -1.93 24.93 -4.02
N MET A 192 -0.86 25.71 -4.01
CA MET A 192 -0.88 27.11 -3.60
C MET A 192 -0.45 28.02 -4.75
N LEU A 193 -1.06 29.20 -4.84
CA LEU A 193 -0.65 30.30 -5.71
C LEU A 193 -0.69 31.59 -4.89
N ASP A 194 0.45 32.28 -4.77
CA ASP A 194 0.61 33.52 -4.03
C ASP A 194 0.05 33.44 -2.59
N GLY A 195 0.26 32.29 -1.94
CA GLY A 195 -0.22 32.00 -0.58
C GLY A 195 -1.70 31.60 -0.47
N LYS A 196 -2.44 31.52 -1.58
CA LYS A 196 -3.85 31.05 -1.61
C LYS A 196 -3.94 29.62 -2.11
N GLU A 197 -4.76 28.80 -1.46
CA GLU A 197 -5.01 27.42 -1.89
C GLU A 197 -5.86 27.42 -3.19
N THR A 198 -5.36 26.78 -4.23
CA THR A 198 -6.03 26.64 -5.54
C THR A 198 -6.64 25.25 -5.75
N GLY A 199 -6.27 24.27 -4.93
CA GLY A 199 -6.92 22.96 -4.93
C GLY A 199 -6.29 21.98 -3.95
N THR A 200 -7.09 21.01 -3.53
CA THR A 200 -6.69 19.96 -2.59
C THR A 200 -7.10 18.58 -3.12
N PHE A 201 -6.16 17.63 -3.07
CA PHE A 201 -6.32 16.28 -3.59
C PHE A 201 -5.77 15.26 -2.61
N LEU A 202 -6.41 14.09 -2.55
CA LEU A 202 -5.85 12.95 -1.84
C LEU A 202 -4.80 12.24 -2.69
N TYR A 203 -3.81 11.67 -2.03
CA TYR A 203 -2.79 10.82 -2.63
C TYR A 203 -2.57 9.55 -1.83
N ASP A 204 -2.54 8.42 -2.53
CA ASP A 204 -2.22 7.10 -2.01
C ASP A 204 -1.47 6.32 -3.09
N ASP A 205 -0.32 5.75 -2.73
CA ASP A 205 0.55 4.91 -3.56
C ASP A 205 -0.20 3.72 -4.21
N ILE A 206 -1.31 3.25 -3.64
CA ILE A 206 -2.14 2.18 -4.23
C ILE A 206 -2.99 2.71 -5.37
N CYS A 207 -3.57 3.90 -5.17
CA CYS A 207 -4.60 4.49 -6.00
C CYS A 207 -4.05 5.23 -7.24
N TYR A 208 -2.75 5.54 -7.23
CA TYR A 208 -2.07 6.25 -8.32
C TYR A 208 -1.29 5.31 -9.26
N PRO A 209 -1.06 5.70 -10.53
CA PRO A 209 -0.25 4.93 -11.44
C PRO A 209 1.19 4.81 -10.92
N GLU A 210 1.81 3.64 -11.05
CA GLU A 210 3.14 3.36 -10.50
C GLU A 210 4.19 4.43 -10.83
N ARG A 211 4.20 4.93 -12.08
CA ARG A 211 5.12 5.99 -12.49
C ARG A 211 4.93 7.29 -11.71
N ALA A 212 3.69 7.65 -11.38
CA ALA A 212 3.41 8.81 -10.54
C ALA A 212 3.92 8.56 -9.11
N VAL A 213 3.70 7.35 -8.59
CA VAL A 213 4.14 6.93 -7.26
C VAL A 213 5.66 6.99 -7.11
N THR A 214 6.41 6.47 -8.09
CA THR A 214 7.87 6.56 -8.10
C THR A 214 8.35 8.02 -8.05
N ILE A 215 7.73 8.91 -8.84
CA ILE A 215 8.11 10.33 -8.86
C ILE A 215 7.77 11.00 -7.53
N MET A 216 6.59 10.73 -6.94
CA MET A 216 6.22 11.30 -5.64
C MET A 216 7.23 10.89 -4.57
N ARG A 217 7.63 9.61 -4.52
CA ARG A 217 8.66 9.16 -3.58
C ARG A 217 9.99 9.88 -3.76
N GLU A 218 10.45 10.06 -5.00
CA GLU A 218 11.66 10.83 -5.29
C GLU A 218 11.54 12.28 -4.82
N ILE A 219 10.37 12.92 -5.01
CA ILE A 219 10.11 14.27 -4.52
C ILE A 219 10.23 14.32 -2.99
N LEU A 220 9.53 13.44 -2.27
CA LEU A 220 9.53 13.45 -0.80
C LEU A 220 10.92 13.21 -0.21
N ILE A 221 11.71 12.31 -0.80
CA ILE A 221 13.10 12.05 -0.40
C ILE A 221 13.99 13.28 -0.64
N ASN A 222 13.86 13.93 -1.81
CA ASN A 222 14.75 15.02 -2.20
C ASN A 222 14.50 16.31 -1.39
N PHE A 223 13.26 16.57 -1.00
CA PHE A 223 12.92 17.82 -0.31
C PHE A 223 12.98 17.71 1.23
N GLY A 224 12.83 16.51 1.79
CA GLY A 224 12.77 16.27 3.23
C GLY A 224 11.55 16.93 3.90
N SER A 225 11.04 16.35 4.97
CA SER A 225 9.94 16.96 5.72
C SER A 225 10.43 18.16 6.54
N ASP A 226 9.53 19.05 6.94
CA ASP A 226 9.84 20.16 7.85
C ASP A 226 10.30 19.65 9.24
N THR A 227 9.85 18.45 9.64
CA THR A 227 10.31 17.72 10.83
C THR A 227 11.79 17.30 10.71
N ASP A 228 12.20 16.75 9.55
CA ASP A 228 13.61 16.40 9.27
C ASP A 228 14.54 17.63 9.26
N LYS A 229 14.03 18.78 8.79
CA LYS A 229 14.79 20.04 8.74
C LYS A 229 15.01 20.63 10.14
N SER A 230 14.00 20.56 11.00
CA SER A 230 14.06 21.07 12.37
C SER A 230 15.07 20.28 13.22
N GLN A 231 15.08 18.95 13.13
CA GLN A 231 16.05 18.10 13.85
C GLN A 231 17.51 18.32 13.41
N ARG A 232 17.74 18.74 12.16
CA ARG A 232 19.10 19.09 11.67
C ARG A 232 19.58 20.46 12.14
N MET A 233 18.67 21.36 12.53
CA MET A 233 19.03 22.67 13.08
C MET A 233 19.28 22.59 14.59
N GLU A 234 18.60 21.70 15.32
CA GLU A 234 18.83 21.51 16.77
C GLU A 234 20.13 20.76 17.11
N ASN A 235 20.69 20.01 16.16
CA ASN A 235 21.94 19.26 16.32
C ASN A 235 23.18 19.98 15.76
N ARG A 236 23.11 21.29 15.54
CA ARG A 236 24.23 22.15 15.11
C ARG A 236 24.48 23.25 16.14
#